data_AF-A0A1S1LQS3-F1
#
_entry.id   AF-A0A1S1LQS3-F1
#
_cell.length_a   1.000
_cell.length_b   1.000
_cell.length_c   1.000
_cell.angle_alpha   90.00
_cell.angle_beta   90.00
_cell.angle_gamma   90.00
#
_symmetry.space_group_name_H-M   'P 1'
#
loop_
_entity.id
_entity.type
_entity.pdbx_description
1 polymer ?
#
loop_
_entity_poly.entity_id
_entity_poly.type
_entity_poly.pdbx_seq_one_letter_code
_entity_poly.pdbx_strand_id
1 'polypeptide(L)'
;MLELGQIDRAEDTPPYRQIAYILRRAIASDQLRPGDQLPSEAKLIAHFGVARMTVRQAIQELRSEGLVVSEHGRGVFVRSMPPIRERWPQEPGLPAGADMPDFNRWGDAAPLILHSETLRTRMYILDGDIREVESVGDPAVVNSIVRNLAGVALAQADVLGGLAMRLRTDLLAADQVADVLDAFEAARRTSAEACRAWQAAAKALRQSFPANSDPSTVHTQDAPSQRVDD
;
A
#
# COMPACT_ATOMS: atom_id res chain seq x y z
N MET A 1 -12.39 -26.37 4.55
CA MET A 1 -13.31 -25.23 4.76
C MET A 1 -12.43 -24.03 5.08
N LEU A 2 -12.64 -22.88 4.46
CA LEU A 2 -11.93 -21.65 4.84
C LEU A 2 -12.43 -21.22 6.23
N GLU A 3 -11.57 -21.27 7.23
CA GLU A 3 -11.86 -20.82 8.59
C GLU A 3 -11.66 -19.30 8.67
N LEU A 4 -12.67 -18.55 8.22
CA LEU A 4 -12.69 -17.10 8.41
C LEU A 4 -12.99 -16.80 9.89
N GLY A 5 -12.30 -15.82 10.48
CA GLY A 5 -12.56 -15.37 11.86
C GLY A 5 -13.98 -14.83 12.06
N GLN A 6 -14.27 -14.27 13.23
CA GLN A 6 -15.55 -13.63 13.55
C GLN A 6 -15.38 -12.11 13.65
N ILE A 7 -16.48 -11.38 13.49
CA ILE A 7 -16.54 -9.92 13.71
C ILE A 7 -16.86 -9.63 15.17
N ASP A 8 -16.26 -8.58 15.72
CA ASP A 8 -16.57 -8.07 17.06
C ASP A 8 -17.58 -6.92 16.95
N ARG A 9 -18.80 -7.14 17.46
CA ARG A 9 -19.86 -6.12 17.43
C ARG A 9 -19.72 -5.06 18.52
N ALA A 10 -18.83 -5.27 19.50
CA ALA A 10 -18.55 -4.30 20.56
C ALA A 10 -17.47 -3.29 20.15
N GLU A 11 -16.73 -3.55 19.08
CA GLU A 11 -15.72 -2.65 18.54
C GLU A 11 -16.37 -1.48 17.78
N ASP A 12 -15.80 -0.27 17.89
CA ASP A 12 -16.27 0.94 17.18
C ASP A 12 -16.13 0.85 15.64
N THR A 13 -15.44 -0.17 15.13
CA THR A 13 -15.23 -0.39 13.70
C THR A 13 -16.51 -0.94 13.03
N PRO A 14 -17.03 -0.31 11.96
CA PRO A 14 -18.23 -0.82 11.27
C PRO A 14 -18.08 -2.26 10.76
N PRO A 15 -19.13 -3.10 10.81
CA PRO A 15 -19.04 -4.53 10.45
C PRO A 15 -18.50 -4.81 9.05
N TYR A 16 -18.81 -3.97 8.05
CA TYR A 16 -18.30 -4.18 6.69
C TYR A 16 -16.77 -4.03 6.62
N ARG A 17 -16.18 -3.11 7.40
CA ARG A 17 -14.71 -2.91 7.46
C ARG A 17 -14.03 -4.06 8.15
N GLN A 18 -14.65 -4.62 9.20
CA GLN A 18 -14.12 -5.80 9.86
C GLN A 18 -14.12 -7.02 8.92
N ILE A 19 -15.19 -7.20 8.13
CA ILE A 19 -15.26 -8.27 7.12
C ILE A 19 -14.20 -8.06 6.04
N ALA A 20 -14.07 -6.83 5.52
CA ALA A 20 -13.04 -6.50 4.54
C ALA A 20 -11.63 -6.79 5.10
N TYR A 21 -11.37 -6.43 6.36
CA TYR A 21 -10.12 -6.73 7.05
C TYR A 21 -9.83 -8.23 7.18
N ILE A 22 -10.82 -9.04 7.59
CA ILE A 22 -10.68 -10.49 7.72
C ILE A 22 -10.36 -11.13 6.36
N LEU A 23 -11.08 -10.74 5.31
CA LEU A 23 -10.85 -11.25 3.96
C LEU A 23 -9.50 -10.78 3.39
N ARG A 24 -9.11 -9.53 3.64
CA ARG A 24 -7.80 -8.99 3.27
C ARG A 24 -6.67 -9.79 3.93
N ARG A 25 -6.82 -10.14 5.21
CA ARG A 25 -5.86 -11.00 5.91
C ARG A 25 -5.80 -12.41 5.33
N ALA A 26 -6.93 -13.01 4.97
CA ALA A 26 -6.96 -14.32 4.33
C ALA A 26 -6.21 -14.31 2.98
N ILE A 27 -6.35 -13.23 2.20
CA ILE A 27 -5.59 -13.05 0.95
C ILE A 27 -4.09 -12.86 1.23
N ALA A 28 -3.75 -11.96 2.17
CA ALA A 28 -2.35 -11.66 2.51
C ALA A 28 -1.59 -12.84 3.14
N SER A 29 -2.31 -13.78 3.73
CA SER A 29 -1.72 -14.99 4.35
C SER A 29 -1.77 -16.23 3.42
N ASP A 30 -2.10 -16.05 2.14
CA ASP A 30 -2.22 -17.13 1.14
C ASP A 30 -3.29 -18.19 1.48
N GLN A 31 -4.21 -17.90 2.40
CA GLN A 31 -5.40 -18.74 2.64
C GLN A 31 -6.39 -18.64 1.48
N LEU A 32 -6.46 -17.45 0.88
CA LEU A 32 -7.13 -17.20 -0.40
C LEU A 32 -6.06 -16.79 -1.42
N ARG A 33 -5.77 -17.68 -2.37
CA ARG A 33 -4.71 -17.49 -3.35
C ARG A 33 -5.16 -16.62 -4.50
N PRO A 34 -4.24 -15.98 -5.23
CA PRO A 34 -4.58 -15.30 -6.47
C PRO A 34 -5.30 -16.24 -7.45
N GLY A 35 -6.46 -15.83 -7.94
CA GLY A 35 -7.33 -16.65 -8.80
C GLY A 35 -8.36 -17.50 -8.06
N ASP A 36 -8.28 -17.61 -6.73
CA ASP A 36 -9.30 -18.30 -5.94
C ASP A 36 -10.61 -17.52 -5.94
N GLN A 37 -11.72 -18.25 -5.94
CA GLN A 37 -13.04 -17.66 -5.77
C GLN A 37 -13.26 -17.30 -4.29
N LEU A 38 -13.66 -16.06 -4.03
CA LEU A 38 -14.14 -15.67 -2.70
C LEU A 38 -15.37 -16.51 -2.32
N PRO A 39 -15.57 -16.79 -1.02
CA PRO A 39 -16.84 -17.35 -0.55
C PRO A 39 -18.01 -16.48 -1.04
N SER A 40 -19.09 -17.11 -1.50
CA SER A 40 -20.24 -16.39 -2.02
C SER A 40 -20.85 -15.46 -0.98
N GLU A 41 -21.55 -14.41 -1.43
CA GLU A 41 -22.26 -13.49 -0.53
C GLU A 41 -23.12 -14.24 0.50
N ALA A 42 -23.85 -15.27 0.05
CA ALA A 42 -24.68 -16.09 0.93
C ALA A 42 -23.88 -16.81 2.03
N LYS A 43 -22.68 -17.32 1.71
CA LYS A 43 -21.80 -17.95 2.69
C LYS A 43 -21.24 -16.93 3.68
N LEU A 44 -20.83 -15.75 3.20
CA LEU A 44 -20.32 -14.68 4.06
C LEU A 44 -21.42 -14.13 5.00
N ILE A 45 -22.64 -13.97 4.48
CA ILE A 45 -23.82 -13.57 5.27
C ILE A 45 -24.06 -14.58 6.41
N ALA A 46 -24.09 -15.87 6.08
CA ALA A 46 -24.32 -16.93 7.06
C ALA A 46 -23.19 -17.03 8.08
N HIS A 47 -21.94 -16.90 7.64
CA HIS A 47 -20.76 -17.01 8.49
C HIS A 47 -20.65 -15.87 9.52
N PHE A 48 -20.84 -14.62 9.09
CA PHE A 48 -20.68 -13.45 9.95
C PHE A 48 -21.99 -13.02 10.63
N GLY A 49 -23.14 -13.53 10.19
CA GLY A 49 -24.47 -13.16 10.70
C GLY A 49 -24.78 -11.67 10.48
N VAL A 50 -24.58 -11.19 9.24
CA VAL A 50 -24.76 -9.77 8.86
C VAL A 50 -25.75 -9.59 7.72
N ALA A 51 -26.24 -8.37 7.52
CA ALA A 51 -27.07 -8.04 6.38
C ALA A 51 -26.30 -8.17 5.05
N ARG A 52 -26.99 -8.52 3.97
CA ARG A 52 -26.42 -8.63 2.62
C ARG A 52 -25.68 -7.37 2.17
N MET A 53 -26.24 -6.19 2.47
CA MET A 53 -25.63 -4.91 2.10
C MET A 53 -24.27 -4.70 2.77
N THR A 54 -24.09 -5.19 4.00
CA THR A 54 -22.81 -5.17 4.72
C THR A 54 -21.74 -6.00 4.00
N VAL A 55 -22.09 -7.21 3.55
CA VAL A 55 -21.16 -8.06 2.78
C VAL A 55 -20.84 -7.43 1.43
N ARG A 56 -21.84 -6.90 0.71
CA ARG A 56 -21.62 -6.20 -0.56
C ARG A 56 -20.69 -5.01 -0.39
N GLN A 57 -20.83 -4.25 0.69
CA GLN A 57 -19.96 -3.13 0.99
C GLN A 57 -18.53 -3.57 1.29
N ALA A 58 -18.35 -4.68 2.03
CA ALA A 58 -17.03 -5.26 2.28
C ALA A 58 -16.34 -5.74 0.99
N ILE A 59 -17.08 -6.42 0.10
CA ILE A 59 -16.57 -6.85 -1.20
C ILE A 59 -16.25 -5.64 -2.09
N GLN A 60 -17.09 -4.60 -2.05
CA GLN A 60 -16.85 -3.36 -2.76
C GLN A 60 -15.56 -2.69 -2.30
N GLU A 61 -15.28 -2.68 -1.00
CA GLU A 61 -14.04 -2.16 -0.43
C GLU A 61 -12.83 -2.94 -0.98
N LEU A 62 -12.85 -4.27 -0.93
CA LEU A 62 -11.77 -5.11 -1.51
C LEU A 62 -11.61 -4.91 -3.02
N ARG A 63 -12.71 -4.69 -3.75
CA ARG A 63 -12.69 -4.41 -5.19
C ARG A 63 -12.06 -3.06 -5.47
N SER A 64 -12.39 -2.07 -4.66
CA SER A 64 -11.85 -0.71 -4.73
C SER A 64 -10.35 -0.68 -4.42
N GLU A 65 -9.88 -1.59 -3.55
CA GLU A 65 -8.46 -1.81 -3.25
C GLU A 65 -7.73 -2.63 -4.34
N GLY A 66 -8.45 -3.10 -5.36
CA GLY A 66 -7.88 -3.94 -6.41
C GLY A 66 -7.53 -5.36 -5.95
N LEU A 67 -7.95 -5.80 -4.77
CA LEU A 67 -7.65 -7.14 -4.25
C LEU A 67 -8.51 -8.22 -4.89
N VAL A 68 -9.69 -7.86 -5.39
CA VAL A 68 -10.64 -8.79 -6.02
C VAL A 68 -11.21 -8.24 -7.31
N VAL A 69 -11.71 -9.13 -8.16
CA VAL A 69 -12.40 -8.83 -9.42
C VAL A 69 -13.73 -9.59 -9.48
N SER A 70 -14.78 -8.95 -9.97
CA SER A 70 -16.07 -9.61 -10.20
C SER A 70 -16.12 -10.17 -11.61
N GLU A 71 -16.40 -11.46 -11.75
CA GLU A 71 -16.68 -12.09 -13.02
C GLU A 71 -18.18 -12.34 -13.16
N HIS A 72 -18.78 -11.78 -14.22
CA HIS A 72 -20.22 -11.85 -14.44
C HIS A 72 -20.70 -13.31 -14.49
N GLY A 73 -21.71 -13.64 -13.68
CA GLY A 73 -22.28 -14.99 -13.58
C GLY A 73 -21.39 -16.05 -12.91
N ARG A 74 -20.12 -15.72 -12.59
CA ARG A 74 -19.14 -16.66 -12.01
C ARG A 74 -18.76 -16.34 -10.57
N GLY A 75 -18.95 -15.10 -10.11
CA GLY A 75 -18.71 -14.69 -8.73
C GLY A 75 -17.57 -13.69 -8.59
N VAL A 76 -16.92 -13.68 -7.43
CA VAL A 76 -15.82 -12.76 -7.13
C VAL A 76 -14.55 -13.57 -6.91
N PHE A 77 -13.45 -13.15 -7.51
CA PHE A 77 -12.17 -13.85 -7.50
C PHE A 77 -11.09 -12.94 -6.93
N VAL A 78 -10.14 -13.52 -6.19
CA VAL A 78 -8.92 -12.82 -5.79
C VAL A 78 -8.18 -12.42 -7.05
N ARG A 79 -7.83 -11.14 -7.16
CA ARG A 79 -7.12 -10.65 -8.35
C ARG A 79 -5.80 -11.40 -8.47
N SER A 80 -5.65 -12.14 -9.56
CA SER A 80 -4.35 -12.65 -9.98
C SER A 80 -3.49 -11.48 -10.40
N MET A 81 -2.70 -10.95 -9.47
CA MET A 81 -1.47 -10.28 -9.89
C MET A 81 -0.63 -11.37 -10.56
N PRO A 82 -0.20 -11.21 -11.83
CA PRO A 82 0.64 -12.22 -12.46
C PRO A 82 1.84 -12.48 -11.54
N PRO A 83 2.25 -13.75 -11.33
CA PRO A 83 3.38 -14.04 -10.46
C PRO A 83 4.57 -13.19 -10.90
N ILE A 84 5.13 -12.42 -9.96
CA ILE A 84 6.25 -11.48 -10.19
C ILE A 84 7.51 -12.18 -10.74
N ARG A 85 7.52 -13.53 -10.79
CA ARG A 85 8.59 -14.32 -11.44
C ARG A 85 8.51 -14.41 -12.96
N GLU A 86 7.36 -14.17 -13.60
CA GLU A 86 7.19 -14.47 -15.04
C GLU A 86 7.27 -13.26 -15.98
N ARG A 87 7.48 -12.04 -15.45
CA ARG A 87 7.62 -10.84 -16.29
C ARG A 87 8.71 -9.88 -15.80
N TRP A 88 9.90 -10.41 -15.58
CA TRP A 88 10.98 -9.86 -16.40
C TRP A 88 10.86 -10.59 -17.73
N PRO A 89 10.79 -9.95 -18.91
CA PRO A 89 11.03 -10.72 -20.12
C PRO A 89 12.40 -11.35 -19.92
N GLN A 90 12.50 -12.68 -19.93
CA GLN A 90 13.69 -13.29 -20.50
C GLN A 90 13.68 -12.79 -21.95
N GLU A 91 14.17 -11.57 -22.20
CA GLU A 91 14.35 -11.08 -23.56
C GLU A 91 15.28 -12.09 -24.21
N PRO A 92 14.87 -12.75 -25.31
CA PRO A 92 15.79 -13.56 -26.07
C PRO A 92 16.96 -12.65 -26.50
N GLY A 93 18.13 -12.84 -25.88
CA GLY A 93 19.38 -12.20 -26.32
C GLY A 93 20.06 -11.20 -25.39
N LEU A 94 19.67 -11.02 -24.12
CA LEU A 94 20.53 -10.28 -23.17
C LEU A 94 21.56 -11.24 -22.52
N PRO A 95 22.86 -11.12 -22.85
CA PRO A 95 23.89 -11.98 -22.26
C PRO A 95 24.03 -11.67 -20.76
N ALA A 96 24.33 -12.70 -19.98
CA ALA A 96 24.72 -12.54 -18.58
C ALA A 96 25.92 -11.58 -18.50
N GLY A 97 25.67 -10.35 -18.03
CA GLY A 97 26.67 -9.28 -17.93
C GLY A 97 26.27 -7.90 -18.50
N ALA A 98 24.98 -7.61 -18.74
CA ALA A 98 24.57 -6.36 -19.37
C ALA A 98 24.63 -5.11 -18.46
N ASP A 99 25.10 -4.02 -19.06
CA ASP A 99 25.10 -2.64 -18.55
C ASP A 99 23.70 -2.11 -18.14
N MET A 100 23.68 -0.93 -17.51
CA MET A 100 22.48 -0.21 -17.04
C MET A 100 21.33 -0.27 -18.07
N PRO A 101 20.05 -0.41 -17.63
CA PRO A 101 18.92 -0.56 -18.55
C PRO A 101 18.86 0.57 -19.59
N ASP A 102 18.72 0.22 -20.87
CA ASP A 102 18.47 1.21 -21.92
C ASP A 102 17.01 1.67 -21.86
N PHE A 103 16.76 2.73 -21.08
CA PHE A 103 15.44 3.33 -20.88
C PHE A 103 14.76 3.80 -22.19
N ASN A 104 15.48 3.90 -23.31
CA ASN A 104 14.91 4.29 -24.61
C ASN A 104 14.13 3.14 -25.28
N ARG A 105 14.33 1.88 -24.91
CA ARG A 105 13.60 0.72 -25.49
C ARG A 105 12.18 0.55 -24.94
N TRP A 106 11.86 1.16 -23.80
CA TRP A 106 10.58 1.00 -23.12
C TRP A 106 9.46 1.91 -23.65
N GLY A 107 9.75 2.76 -24.65
CA GLY A 107 8.79 3.66 -25.27
C GLY A 107 8.01 4.49 -24.23
N ASP A 108 6.71 4.63 -24.43
CA ASP A 108 5.86 5.43 -23.53
C ASP A 108 5.78 4.87 -22.11
N ALA A 109 6.11 3.59 -21.89
CA ALA A 109 6.01 2.95 -20.57
C ALA A 109 7.26 3.17 -19.69
N ALA A 110 8.37 3.71 -20.23
CA ALA A 110 9.63 3.80 -19.49
C ALA A 110 9.51 4.48 -18.11
N PRO A 111 8.74 5.57 -17.96
CA PRO A 111 8.60 6.21 -16.66
C PRO A 111 7.79 5.38 -15.66
N LEU A 112 6.82 4.58 -16.10
CA LEU A 112 6.10 3.65 -15.22
C LEU A 112 7.03 2.57 -14.67
N ILE A 113 7.92 2.06 -15.51
CA ILE A 113 8.91 1.06 -15.10
C ILE A 113 9.86 1.67 -14.08
N LEU A 114 10.37 2.89 -14.32
CA LEU A 114 11.21 3.61 -13.37
C LEU A 114 10.50 3.83 -12.00
N HIS A 115 9.23 4.23 -12.01
CA HIS A 115 8.46 4.39 -10.78
C HIS A 115 8.26 3.05 -10.06
N SER A 116 8.02 1.97 -10.80
CA SER A 116 7.91 0.62 -10.23
C SER A 116 9.22 0.13 -9.60
N GLU A 117 10.37 0.40 -10.22
CA GLU A 117 11.69 0.05 -9.69
C GLU A 117 12.04 0.87 -8.45
N THR A 118 11.65 2.15 -8.45
CA THR A 118 11.77 3.03 -7.27
C THR A 118 10.96 2.48 -6.11
N LEU A 119 9.71 2.10 -6.35
CA LEU A 119 8.83 1.51 -5.34
C LEU A 119 9.41 0.19 -4.80
N ARG A 120 9.85 -0.71 -5.69
CA ARG A 120 10.46 -2.01 -5.35
C ARG A 120 11.69 -1.84 -4.46
N THR A 121 12.61 -0.96 -4.85
CA THR A 121 13.85 -0.70 -4.11
C THR A 121 13.55 -0.18 -2.71
N ARG A 122 12.61 0.75 -2.59
CA ARG A 122 12.22 1.31 -1.29
C ARG A 122 11.55 0.29 -0.38
N MET A 123 10.70 -0.58 -0.93
CA MET A 123 10.09 -1.68 -0.18
C MET A 123 11.13 -2.68 0.31
N TYR A 124 12.15 -2.99 -0.51
CA TYR A 124 13.25 -3.88 -0.11
C TYR A 124 14.09 -3.30 1.02
N ILE A 125 14.47 -2.02 0.91
CA ILE A 125 15.21 -1.32 1.98
C ILE A 125 14.39 -1.29 3.26
N LEU A 126 13.10 -0.98 3.17
CA LEU A 126 12.21 -0.97 4.32
C LEU A 126 12.11 -2.34 5.01
N ASP A 127 11.98 -3.43 4.24
CA ASP A 127 11.96 -4.79 4.79
C ASP A 127 13.28 -5.14 5.49
N GLY A 128 14.42 -4.75 4.91
CA GLY A 128 15.73 -4.88 5.54
C GLY A 128 15.82 -4.12 6.86
N ASP A 129 15.54 -2.80 6.83
CA ASP A 129 15.56 -1.92 8.01
C ASP A 129 14.68 -2.48 9.14
N ILE A 130 13.48 -2.98 8.83
CA ILE A 130 12.55 -3.52 9.82
C ILE A 130 13.10 -4.81 10.47
N ARG A 131 13.75 -5.69 9.70
CA ARG A 131 14.32 -6.95 10.21
C ARG A 131 15.51 -6.74 11.12
N GLU A 132 16.24 -5.65 10.92
CA GLU A 132 17.42 -5.29 11.72
C GLU A 132 17.05 -4.55 13.02
N VAL A 133 15.77 -4.23 13.24
CA VAL A 133 15.33 -3.59 14.49
C VAL A 133 15.35 -4.61 15.64
N GLU A 134 16.45 -4.65 16.38
CA GLU A 134 16.55 -5.39 17.64
C GLU A 134 15.76 -4.71 18.77
N SER A 135 15.63 -3.38 18.72
CA SER A 135 14.85 -2.57 19.66
C SER A 135 14.38 -1.26 19.01
N VAL A 136 13.10 -0.92 19.20
CA VAL A 136 12.47 0.34 18.72
C VAL A 136 12.93 1.57 19.54
N GLY A 137 13.93 1.41 20.41
CA GLY A 137 14.43 2.47 21.29
C GLY A 137 15.41 3.46 20.64
N ASP A 138 16.00 3.13 19.48
CA ASP A 138 16.95 4.01 18.79
C ASP A 138 16.23 5.02 17.86
N PRO A 139 16.30 6.34 18.14
CA PRO A 139 15.68 7.36 17.29
C PRO A 139 16.22 7.39 15.85
N ALA A 140 17.46 6.99 15.60
CA ALA A 140 18.04 6.97 14.26
C ALA A 140 17.36 5.90 13.39
N VAL A 141 17.14 4.71 13.95
CA VAL A 141 16.43 3.59 13.31
C VAL A 141 14.99 3.96 13.03
N VAL A 142 14.28 4.52 14.02
CA VAL A 142 12.90 4.99 13.87
C VAL A 142 12.79 6.05 12.76
N ASN A 143 13.71 7.02 12.74
CA ASN A 143 13.75 8.04 11.69
C ASN A 143 14.04 7.47 10.30
N SER A 144 14.90 6.46 10.17
CA SER A 144 15.16 5.77 8.90
C SER A 144 13.89 5.11 8.37
N ILE A 145 13.23 4.32 9.22
CA ILE A 145 12.00 3.58 8.86
C ILE A 145 10.89 4.55 8.44
N VAL A 146 10.67 5.62 9.20
CA VAL A 146 9.65 6.64 8.87
C VAL A 146 9.95 7.31 7.53
N ARG A 147 11.22 7.67 7.26
CA ARG A 147 11.61 8.25 5.96
C ARG A 147 11.43 7.26 4.81
N ASN A 148 11.76 5.99 5.01
CA ASN A 148 11.58 4.95 4.00
C ASN A 148 10.09 4.71 3.71
N LEU A 149 9.24 4.64 4.72
CA LEU A 149 7.77 4.57 4.56
C LEU A 149 7.21 5.78 3.80
N ALA A 150 7.66 7.00 4.12
CA ALA A 150 7.25 8.20 3.39
C ALA A 150 7.71 8.15 1.91
N GLY A 151 8.92 7.66 1.66
CA GLY A 151 9.43 7.44 0.31
C GLY A 151 8.63 6.40 -0.48
N VAL A 152 8.19 5.31 0.16
CA VAL A 152 7.30 4.30 -0.46
C VAL A 152 5.97 4.95 -0.86
N ALA A 153 5.38 5.77 0.01
CA ALA A 153 4.12 6.46 -0.29
C ALA A 153 4.25 7.44 -1.47
N LEU A 154 5.38 8.16 -1.57
CA LEU A 154 5.65 9.03 -2.70
C LEU A 154 5.79 8.23 -4.01
N ALA A 155 6.55 7.13 -3.98
CA ALA A 155 6.72 6.26 -5.14
C ALA A 155 5.38 5.66 -5.62
N GLN A 156 4.47 5.34 -4.70
CA GLN A 156 3.10 4.91 -5.06
C GLN A 156 2.32 6.02 -5.79
N ALA A 157 2.43 7.27 -5.33
CA ALA A 157 1.79 8.41 -5.98
C ALA A 157 2.35 8.66 -7.39
N ASP A 158 3.66 8.52 -7.58
CA ASP A 158 4.31 8.66 -8.88
C ASP A 158 3.83 7.61 -9.89
N VAL A 159 3.65 6.35 -9.46
CA VAL A 159 3.07 5.29 -10.31
C VAL A 159 1.66 5.69 -10.76
N LEU A 160 0.80 6.14 -9.84
CA LEU A 160 -0.57 6.55 -10.17
C LEU A 160 -0.61 7.75 -11.11
N GLY A 161 0.23 8.76 -10.87
CA GLY A 161 0.37 9.93 -11.75
C GLY A 161 0.86 9.54 -13.14
N GLY A 162 1.86 8.66 -13.21
CA GLY A 162 2.38 8.13 -14.45
C GLY A 162 1.31 7.38 -15.25
N LEU A 163 0.46 6.59 -14.59
CA LEU A 163 -0.65 5.86 -15.21
C LEU A 163 -1.70 6.80 -15.77
N ALA A 164 -2.11 7.80 -14.98
CA ALA A 164 -3.10 8.78 -15.39
C ALA A 164 -2.65 9.58 -16.63
N MET A 165 -1.38 10.01 -16.65
CA MET A 165 -0.82 10.78 -17.77
C MET A 165 -0.71 9.98 -19.07
N ARG A 166 -0.61 8.65 -18.98
CA ARG A 166 -0.32 7.76 -20.13
C ARG A 166 -1.54 6.98 -20.60
N LEU A 167 -2.65 7.06 -19.87
CA LEU A 167 -3.87 6.38 -20.23
C LEU A 167 -4.43 6.98 -21.52
N ARG A 168 -4.47 6.18 -22.59
CA ARG A 168 -5.12 6.53 -23.85
C ARG A 168 -6.63 6.37 -23.72
N THR A 169 -7.28 7.42 -23.24
CA THR A 169 -8.74 7.45 -23.01
C THR A 169 -9.53 7.39 -24.32
N ASP A 170 -8.93 7.77 -25.44
CA ASP A 170 -9.47 7.65 -26.80
C ASP A 170 -9.71 6.20 -27.23
N LEU A 171 -9.09 5.23 -26.57
CA LEU A 171 -9.24 3.80 -26.86
C LEU A 171 -10.20 3.09 -25.91
N LEU A 172 -10.81 3.80 -24.96
CA LEU A 172 -11.67 3.21 -23.94
C LEU A 172 -13.16 3.41 -24.28
N ALA A 173 -13.96 2.37 -24.01
CA ALA A 173 -15.41 2.51 -23.96
C ALA A 173 -15.86 3.29 -22.71
N ALA A 174 -17.06 3.86 -22.73
CA ALA A 174 -17.53 4.76 -21.67
C ALA A 174 -17.62 4.07 -20.28
N ASP A 175 -17.98 2.79 -20.24
CA ASP A 175 -17.99 1.96 -19.04
C ASP A 175 -16.57 1.72 -18.50
N GLN A 176 -15.60 1.47 -19.38
CA GLN A 176 -14.20 1.30 -19.00
C GLN A 176 -13.59 2.58 -18.42
N VAL A 177 -13.97 3.75 -18.95
CA VAL A 177 -13.55 5.05 -18.40
C VAL A 177 -14.10 5.22 -16.98
N ALA A 178 -15.37 4.90 -16.75
CA ALA A 178 -15.99 4.97 -15.43
C ALA A 178 -15.28 4.04 -14.42
N ASP A 179 -14.99 2.80 -14.81
CA ASP A 179 -14.28 1.84 -13.97
C ASP A 179 -12.89 2.32 -13.55
N VAL A 180 -12.15 2.95 -14.48
CA VAL A 180 -10.83 3.51 -14.18
C VAL A 180 -10.95 4.69 -13.21
N LEU A 181 -11.90 5.61 -13.41
CA LEU A 181 -12.11 6.73 -12.51
C LEU A 181 -12.48 6.25 -11.10
N ASP A 182 -13.37 5.27 -10.98
CA ASP A 182 -13.76 4.64 -9.71
C ASP A 182 -12.54 4.04 -8.98
N ALA A 183 -11.60 3.44 -9.72
CA ALA A 183 -10.36 2.89 -9.15
C ALA A 183 -9.43 3.99 -8.62
N PHE A 184 -9.28 5.11 -9.33
CA PHE A 184 -8.50 6.26 -8.84
C PHE A 184 -9.14 6.91 -7.61
N GLU A 185 -10.47 7.01 -7.56
CA GLU A 185 -11.18 7.52 -6.39
C GLU A 185 -11.07 6.60 -5.18
N ALA A 186 -11.07 5.28 -5.40
CA ALA A 186 -10.79 4.31 -4.37
C ALA A 186 -9.39 4.49 -3.78
N ALA A 187 -8.36 4.54 -4.64
CA ALA A 187 -6.98 4.78 -4.22
C ALA A 187 -6.86 6.06 -3.37
N ARG A 188 -7.49 7.15 -3.80
CA ARG A 188 -7.53 8.42 -3.04
C ARG A 188 -8.14 8.26 -1.65
N ARG A 189 -9.24 7.52 -1.52
CA ARG A 189 -9.89 7.26 -0.21
C ARG A 189 -8.98 6.49 0.72
N THR A 190 -8.33 5.44 0.22
CA THR A 190 -7.39 4.62 1.00
C THR A 190 -6.17 5.43 1.45
N SER A 191 -5.58 6.24 0.55
CA SER A 191 -4.47 7.13 0.92
C SER A 191 -4.86 8.17 1.99
N ALA A 192 -6.10 8.67 1.96
CA ALA A 192 -6.60 9.57 3.00
C ALA A 192 -6.73 8.87 4.37
N GLU A 193 -7.11 7.60 4.40
CA GLU A 193 -7.12 6.79 5.63
C GLU A 193 -5.72 6.54 6.18
N ALA A 194 -4.77 6.19 5.31
CA ALA A 194 -3.36 6.05 5.70
C ALA A 194 -2.80 7.35 6.30
N CYS A 195 -3.07 8.50 5.67
CA CYS A 195 -2.66 9.81 6.19
C CYS A 195 -3.25 10.10 7.58
N ARG A 196 -4.54 9.78 7.80
CA ARG A 196 -5.16 9.91 9.12
C ARG A 196 -4.49 9.02 10.17
N ALA A 197 -4.12 7.79 9.82
CA ALA A 197 -3.40 6.90 10.71
C ALA A 197 -2.01 7.45 11.08
N TRP A 198 -1.28 8.00 10.11
CA TRP A 198 0.02 8.64 10.38
C TRP A 198 -0.10 9.87 11.28
N GLN A 199 -1.13 10.69 11.08
CA GLN A 199 -1.42 11.84 11.95
C GLN A 199 -1.73 11.39 13.38
N ALA A 200 -2.50 10.32 13.55
CA ALA A 200 -2.80 9.75 14.85
C ALA A 200 -1.53 9.24 15.56
N ALA A 201 -0.66 8.55 14.84
CA ALA A 201 0.62 8.08 15.37
C ALA A 201 1.52 9.24 15.82
N ALA A 202 1.66 10.29 15.00
CA ALA A 202 2.42 11.49 15.36
C ALA A 202 1.84 12.21 16.58
N LYS A 203 0.51 12.28 16.68
CA LYS A 203 -0.19 12.86 17.84
C LYS A 203 0.08 12.05 19.13
N ALA A 204 -0.01 10.72 19.06
CA ALA A 204 0.27 9.84 20.19
C ALA A 204 1.72 10.01 20.68
N LEU A 205 2.69 10.04 19.77
CA LEU A 205 4.09 10.26 20.10
C LEU A 205 4.31 11.61 20.81
N ARG A 206 3.69 12.70 20.34
CA ARG A 206 3.77 14.00 21.01
C ARG A 206 3.23 13.97 22.44
N GLN A 207 2.16 13.23 22.68
CA GLN A 207 1.55 13.11 24.00
C GLN A 207 2.40 12.29 24.98
N SER A 208 3.36 11.50 24.49
CA SER A 208 4.30 10.74 25.32
C SER A 208 5.48 11.55 25.85
N PHE A 209 5.72 12.76 25.33
CA PHE A 209 6.78 13.64 25.84
C PHE A 209 6.25 14.58 26.93
N PRO A 210 6.93 14.70 28.09
CA PRO A 210 6.55 15.67 29.11
C PRO A 210 6.72 17.12 28.58
N ALA A 211 5.88 18.04 29.05
CA ALA A 211 5.79 19.43 28.57
C ALA A 211 7.10 20.26 28.66
N ASN A 212 8.12 19.75 29.37
CA ASN A 212 9.42 20.41 29.54
C ASN A 212 10.52 19.86 28.60
N SER A 213 10.14 19.05 27.61
CA SER A 213 11.04 18.46 26.60
C SER A 213 10.65 18.91 25.19
N ASP A 214 10.25 20.18 25.03
CA ASP A 214 9.94 20.76 23.73
C ASP A 214 11.24 20.88 22.89
N PRO A 215 11.41 20.10 21.80
CA PRO A 215 12.62 20.12 20.99
C PRO A 215 12.86 21.48 20.31
N SER A 216 11.84 22.36 20.30
CA SER A 216 11.94 23.72 19.77
C SER A 216 12.85 24.63 20.61
N THR A 217 13.26 24.21 21.81
CA THR A 217 14.17 24.95 22.71
C THR A 217 15.63 24.50 22.63
N VAL A 218 15.95 23.43 21.90
CA VAL A 218 17.32 22.90 21.78
C VAL A 218 18.04 23.52 20.58
N HIS A 219 18.24 24.84 20.59
CA HIS A 219 19.22 25.47 19.71
C HIS A 219 19.98 26.59 20.41
N THR A 220 21.31 26.44 20.35
CA THR A 220 22.37 27.44 20.57
C THR A 220 22.95 27.53 21.99
N GLN A 221 23.78 26.55 22.36
CA GLN A 221 24.92 26.81 23.25
C GLN A 221 25.97 25.72 23.06
N ASP A 222 26.96 26.03 22.21
CA ASP A 222 28.39 25.80 22.47
C ASP A 222 29.19 25.99 21.17
N ALA A 223 29.59 27.24 20.92
CA ALA A 223 30.79 27.54 20.16
C ALA A 223 31.82 28.07 21.18
N PRO A 224 33.01 27.46 21.31
CA PRO A 224 33.99 27.94 22.27
C PRO A 224 34.59 29.26 21.77
N SER A 225 34.47 30.30 22.60
CA SER A 225 35.11 31.60 22.42
C SER A 225 36.63 31.43 22.33
N GLN A 226 37.19 31.50 21.12
CA GLN A 226 38.62 31.80 20.97
C GLN A 226 38.82 33.30 21.20
N ARG A 227 39.34 33.63 22.38
CA ARG A 227 40.09 34.86 22.63
C ARG A 227 41.29 34.87 21.68
N VAL A 228 41.41 35.93 20.90
CA VAL A 228 42.69 36.40 20.39
C VAL A 228 42.93 37.72 21.10
N ASP A 229 43.76 37.66 22.14
CA ASP A 229 44.48 38.81 22.65
C ASP A 229 45.75 38.99 21.79
N ASP A 230 46.11 40.26 21.60
CA ASP A 230 47.27 40.87 20.90
C ASP A 230 47.14 41.18 19.39
#